data_AF-A0A9N9NGW9-F1
#
_entry.id   AF-A0A9N9NGW9-F1
#
_cell.length_a   1.000
_cell.length_b   1.000
_cell.length_c   1.000
_cell.angle_alpha   90.00
_cell.angle_beta   90.00
_cell.angle_gamma   90.00
#
_symmetry.space_group_name_H-M   'P 1'
#
loop_
_entity.id
_entity.type
_entity.pdbx_description
1 polymer ?
#
loop_
_entity_poly.entity_id
_entity_poly.type
_entity_poly.pdbx_seq_one_letter_code
_entity_poly.pdbx_strand_id
1 'polypeptide(L)'
;LDQKKVTEEGYETLIKRIIEEFEHHVQEEENDVYPKLKSCLADDVLMKEGEKYEKTRHTVPTRPHPSAPDRPPLETVAGMAQAPIDKGLDQVREFVETNRGKI
;
A
#
# COMPACT_ATOMS: atom_id res chain seq x y z
N LEU A 1 -6.58 -0.83 -10.00
CA LEU A 1 -7.86 -1.58 -9.85
C LEU A 1 -9.07 -0.71 -10.20
N ASP A 2 -9.02 0.60 -9.95
CA ASP A 2 -10.12 1.54 -10.25
C ASP A 2 -10.51 1.68 -11.74
N GLN A 3 -9.74 1.10 -12.66
CA GLN A 3 -9.98 1.20 -14.10
C GLN A 3 -10.88 0.09 -14.67
N LYS A 4 -11.10 -1.02 -13.95
CA LYS A 4 -11.92 -2.15 -14.42
C LYS A 4 -13.05 -2.45 -13.44
N LYS A 5 -14.29 -2.48 -13.91
CA LYS A 5 -15.46 -2.82 -13.08
C LYS A 5 -15.54 -4.32 -12.84
N VAL A 6 -16.09 -4.70 -11.68
CA VAL A 6 -16.30 -6.12 -11.29
C VAL A 6 -17.13 -6.89 -12.32
N THR A 7 -18.06 -6.22 -13.00
CA THR A 7 -18.95 -6.81 -14.00
C THR A 7 -18.34 -6.94 -15.39
N GLU A 8 -17.15 -6.41 -15.62
CA GLU A 8 -16.50 -6.44 -16.93
C GLU A 8 -15.77 -7.75 -17.19
N GLU A 9 -15.83 -8.23 -18.42
CA GLU A 9 -15.14 -9.46 -18.84
C GLU A 9 -13.63 -9.38 -18.55
N GLY A 10 -13.08 -10.48 -18.05
CA GLY A 10 -11.68 -10.59 -17.66
C GLY A 10 -11.32 -9.95 -16.31
N TYR A 11 -12.28 -9.42 -15.54
CA TYR A 11 -12.04 -8.93 -14.18
C TYR A 11 -11.47 -10.02 -13.27
N GLU A 12 -12.11 -11.20 -13.24
CA GLU A 12 -11.67 -12.33 -12.39
C GLU A 12 -10.26 -12.80 -12.76
N THR A 13 -9.96 -12.92 -14.04
CA THR A 13 -8.63 -13.28 -14.54
C THR A 13 -7.58 -12.26 -14.11
N LEU A 14 -7.90 -10.96 -14.16
CA LEU A 14 -6.99 -9.90 -13.72
C LEU A 14 -6.72 -9.97 -12.21
N ILE A 15 -7.76 -10.11 -11.39
CA ILE A 15 -7.62 -10.23 -9.94
C ILE A 15 -6.78 -11.45 -9.58
N LYS A 16 -7.05 -12.60 -10.21
CA LYS A 16 -6.28 -13.82 -9.98
C LYS A 16 -4.79 -13.60 -10.25
N ARG A 17 -4.46 -12.98 -11.39
CA ARG A 17 -3.06 -12.67 -11.74
C ARG A 17 -2.41 -11.71 -10.73
N ILE A 18 -3.13 -10.71 -10.25
CA ILE A 18 -2.61 -9.77 -9.24
C ILE A 18 -2.31 -10.50 -7.93
N ILE A 19 -3.21 -11.41 -7.50
CA ILE A 19 -3.01 -12.21 -6.29
C ILE A 19 -1.80 -13.13 -6.46
N GLU A 20 -1.69 -13.83 -7.60
CA GLU A 20 -0.56 -14.71 -7.89
C GLU A 20 0.79 -13.95 -7.86
N GLU A 21 0.87 -12.77 -8.47
CA GLU A 21 2.08 -11.94 -8.45
C GLU A 21 2.40 -11.43 -7.05
N PHE A 22 1.38 -10.98 -6.31
CA PHE A 22 1.55 -10.50 -4.94
C PHE A 22 2.05 -11.61 -4.01
N GLU A 23 1.46 -12.80 -4.07
CA GLU A 23 1.90 -13.96 -3.30
C GLU A 23 3.34 -14.34 -3.63
N HIS A 24 3.71 -14.33 -4.92
CA HIS A 24 5.10 -14.57 -5.33
C HIS A 24 6.06 -13.55 -4.70
N HIS A 25 5.73 -12.26 -4.77
CA HIS A 25 6.54 -11.19 -4.18
C HIS A 25 6.69 -11.33 -2.67
N VAL A 26 5.60 -11.61 -1.95
CA VAL A 26 5.64 -11.83 -0.50
C VAL A 26 6.58 -12.98 -0.17
N GLN A 27 6.49 -14.10 -0.89
CA GLN A 27 7.37 -15.25 -0.68
C GLN A 27 8.84 -14.92 -0.97
N GLU A 28 9.15 -14.16 -2.01
CA GLU A 28 10.51 -13.73 -2.32
C GLU A 28 11.06 -12.79 -1.24
N GLU A 29 10.25 -11.83 -0.80
CA GLU A 29 10.63 -10.87 0.22
C GLU A 29 10.90 -11.53 1.58
N GLU A 30 9.99 -12.41 2.03
CA GLU A 30 10.09 -13.07 3.34
C GLU A 30 11.22 -14.12 3.40
N ASN A 31 11.42 -14.88 2.32
CA ASN A 31 12.37 -15.99 2.33
C ASN A 31 13.79 -15.59 1.89
N ASP A 32 13.94 -14.51 1.11
CA ASP A 32 15.25 -14.13 0.57
C ASP A 32 15.66 -12.70 0.94
N VAL A 33 14.84 -11.70 0.60
CA VAL A 33 15.24 -10.30 0.69
C VAL A 33 15.38 -9.81 2.14
N TYR A 34 14.36 -10.00 2.99
CA TYR A 34 14.40 -9.54 4.38
C TYR A 34 15.46 -10.26 5.23
N PRO A 35 15.66 -11.58 5.12
CA PRO A 35 16.76 -12.26 5.79
C PRO A 35 18.13 -11.70 5.40
N LYS A 36 18.37 -11.46 4.10
CA LYS A 36 19.62 -10.84 3.61
C LYS A 36 19.79 -9.43 4.15
N LEU A 37 18.75 -8.60 4.08
CA LEU A 37 18.76 -7.24 4.62
C LEU A 37 19.14 -7.22 6.10
N LYS A 38 18.52 -8.11 6.91
CA LYS A 38 18.82 -8.25 8.33
C LYS A 38 20.26 -8.70 8.57
N SER A 39 20.79 -9.60 7.75
CA SER A 39 22.17 -10.09 7.89
C SER A 39 23.24 -9.05 7.57
N CYS A 40 22.92 -8.04 6.75
CA CYS A 40 23.85 -7.01 6.31
C CYS A 40 23.85 -5.76 7.21
N LEU A 41 22.88 -5.61 8.11
CA LEU A 41 22.72 -4.44 8.97
C LEU A 41 23.02 -4.78 10.43
N ALA A 42 23.59 -3.82 11.15
CA ALA A 42 23.67 -3.90 12.61
C ALA A 42 22.27 -3.68 13.23
N ASP A 43 22.02 -4.29 14.39
CA ASP A 43 20.69 -4.26 15.05
C ASP A 43 20.20 -2.83 15.35
N ASP A 44 21.10 -1.92 15.72
CA ASP A 44 20.79 -0.50 15.98
C ASP A 44 20.35 0.23 14.70
N VAL A 45 21.00 -0.05 13.58
CA VAL A 45 20.63 0.48 12.27
C VAL A 45 19.29 -0.09 11.83
N LEU A 46 19.07 -1.39 11.99
CA LEU A 46 17.82 -2.05 11.63
C LEU A 46 16.62 -1.45 12.40
N MET A 47 16.77 -1.22 13.70
CA MET A 47 15.74 -0.56 14.53
C MET A 47 15.45 0.86 14.04
N LYS A 48 16.48 1.64 13.73
CA LYS A 48 16.34 3.02 13.23
C LYS A 48 15.60 3.07 11.89
N GLU A 49 15.87 2.14 10.98
CA GLU A 49 15.15 2.07 9.71
C GLU A 49 13.69 1.63 9.91
N GLY A 50 13.41 0.73 10.86
CA GLY A 50 12.05 0.38 11.26
C GLY A 50 11.24 1.58 11.78
N GLU A 51 11.84 2.43 12.62
CA GLU A 51 11.20 3.66 13.09
C GLU A 51 10.88 4.64 11.96
N LYS A 52 11.77 4.76 10.96
CA LYS A 52 11.51 5.59 9.78
C LYS A 52 10.38 5.02 8.94
N TYR A 53 10.38 3.71 8.73
CA TYR A 53 9.31 3.02 8.01
C TYR A 53 7.95 3.27 8.67
N GLU A 54 7.84 3.10 9.99
CA GLU A 54 6.59 3.36 10.72
C GLU A 54 6.12 4.81 10.57
N LYS A 55 7.03 5.79 10.68
CA LYS A 55 6.68 7.20 10.45
C LYS A 55 6.17 7.43 9.02
N THR A 56 6.85 6.87 8.03
CA THR A 56 6.48 7.03 6.62
C THR A 56 5.16 6.34 6.30
N ARG A 57 4.90 5.13 6.84
CA ARG A 57 3.65 4.37 6.67
C ARG A 57 2.41 5.18 7.00
N HIS A 58 2.48 6.03 8.03
CA HIS A 58 1.37 6.89 8.43
C HIS A 58 1.15 8.09 7.51
N THR A 59 2.12 8.43 6.67
CA THR A 59 2.13 9.60 5.79
C THR A 59 1.92 9.29 4.32
N VAL A 60 2.11 8.03 3.91
CA VAL A 60 1.84 7.58 2.54
C VAL A 60 0.34 7.40 2.28
N PRO A 61 -0.13 7.52 1.03
CA PRO A 61 -1.52 7.27 0.65
C PRO A 61 -1.97 5.85 1.01
N THR A 62 -3.25 5.68 1.37
CA THR A 62 -3.82 4.37 1.75
C THR A 62 -4.26 3.54 0.52
N ARG A 63 -4.26 4.13 -0.68
CA ARG A 63 -4.60 3.47 -1.94
C ARG A 63 -3.44 3.51 -2.95
N PRO A 64 -3.31 2.47 -3.80
CA PRO A 64 -2.35 2.49 -4.90
C PRO A 64 -2.78 3.53 -5.92
N HIS A 65 -1.94 4.54 -6.13
CA HIS A 65 -2.15 5.60 -7.13
C HIS A 65 -1.30 5.29 -8.37
N PRO A 66 -1.89 4.79 -9.48
CA PRO A 66 -1.14 4.41 -10.68
C PRO A 66 -0.42 5.56 -11.38
N SER A 67 -0.77 6.80 -11.01
CA SER A 67 -0.16 8.03 -11.51
C SER A 67 0.85 8.65 -10.54
N ALA A 68 1.17 7.98 -9.43
CA ALA A 68 2.22 8.43 -8.54
C ALA A 68 3.57 8.36 -9.28
N PRO A 69 4.35 9.45 -9.32
CA PRO A 69 5.61 9.46 -10.05
C PRO A 69 6.65 8.58 -9.34
N ASP A 70 7.22 7.59 -10.03
CA ASP A 70 8.20 6.61 -9.52
C ASP A 70 9.62 7.17 -9.26
N ARG A 71 9.79 8.50 -9.09
CA ARG A 71 11.12 9.13 -8.90
C ARG A 71 11.10 10.27 -7.88
N PRO A 72 12.02 10.30 -6.89
CA PRO A 72 12.18 11.44 -6.00
C PRO A 72 12.67 12.68 -6.77
N PRO A 73 12.23 13.92 -6.42
CA PRO A 73 11.53 14.36 -5.21
C PRO A 73 10.00 14.52 -5.35
N LEU A 74 9.42 14.19 -6.51
CA LEU A 74 8.00 14.43 -6.80
C LEU A 74 7.07 13.45 -6.08
N GLU A 75 7.52 12.22 -5.84
CA GLU A 75 6.78 11.16 -5.14
C GLU A 75 6.39 11.57 -3.72
N THR A 76 7.32 12.13 -2.95
CA THR A 76 7.08 12.51 -1.55
C THR A 76 6.06 13.64 -1.44
N VAL A 77 6.10 14.62 -2.35
CA VAL A 77 5.16 15.75 -2.35
C VAL A 77 3.77 15.31 -2.81
N ALA A 78 3.67 14.48 -3.85
CA ALA A 78 2.40 13.96 -4.33
C ALA A 78 1.76 12.99 -3.32
N GLY A 79 2.54 12.06 -2.77
CA GLY A 79 2.08 11.11 -1.74
C GLY A 79 1.61 11.80 -0.46
N MET A 80 2.32 12.83 0.01
CA MET A 80 1.90 13.60 1.19
C MET A 80 0.66 14.48 0.94
N ALA A 81 0.44 14.97 -0.28
CA ALA A 81 -0.75 15.76 -0.61
C ALA A 81 -2.02 14.91 -0.74
N GLN A 82 -1.88 13.63 -1.11
CA GLN A 82 -3.01 12.72 -1.35
C GLN A 82 -3.41 11.90 -0.11
N ALA A 83 -2.50 11.64 0.82
CA ALA A 83 -2.78 10.90 2.05
C ALA A 83 -3.91 11.50 2.93
N PRO A 84 -4.09 12.83 3.06
CA PRO A 84 -5.22 13.41 3.80
C PRO A 84 -6.57 13.16 3.13
N ILE A 85 -6.61 13.19 1.79
CA ILE A 85 -7.84 13.00 1.01
C ILE A 85 -8.29 11.55 1.11
N ASP A 86 -7.35 10.61 0.96
CA ASP A 86 -7.61 9.18 1.09
C ASP A 86 -8.15 8.81 2.49
N LYS A 87 -7.51 9.33 3.55
CA LYS A 87 -8.00 9.15 4.94
C LYS A 87 -9.38 9.75 5.16
N GLY A 88 -9.67 10.90 4.54
CA GLY A 88 -11.00 11.51 4.61
C GLY A 88 -12.09 10.65 3.97
N LEU A 89 -11.80 10.06 2.81
CA LEU A 89 -12.72 9.14 2.13
C LEU A 89 -12.93 7.84 2.92
N ASP A 90 -11.88 7.33 3.57
CA ASP A 90 -11.96 6.13 4.41
C ASP A 90 -12.88 6.36 5.61
N GLN A 91 -12.79 7.52 6.26
CA GLN A 91 -13.67 7.88 7.40
C GLN A 91 -15.14 8.01 7.00
N VAL A 92 -15.43 8.58 5.82
CA VAL A 92 -16.81 8.69 5.32
C VAL A 92 -17.39 7.31 5.03
N ARG A 93 -16.58 6.42 4.42
CA ARG A 93 -17.01 5.05 4.14
C ARG A 93 -17.27 4.27 5.44
N GLU A 94 -16.36 4.34 6.40
CA GLU A 94 -16.50 3.68 7.70
C GLU A 94 -17.75 4.16 8.44
N PHE A 95 -18.05 5.47 8.40
CA PHE A 95 -19.28 6.04 8.94
C PHE A 95 -20.54 5.48 8.25
N VAL A 96 -20.53 5.41 6.92
CA VAL A 96 -21.65 4.86 6.14
C VAL A 96 -21.85 3.37 6.43
N GLU A 97 -20.77 2.58 6.47
CA GLU A 97 -20.84 1.14 6.78
C GLU A 97 -21.34 0.88 8.22
N THR A 98 -20.87 1.68 9.18
CA THR A 98 -21.29 1.59 10.59
C THR A 98 -22.77 1.97 10.78
N ASN A 99 -23.28 2.94 10.01
CA ASN A 99 -24.67 3.40 10.12
C ASN A 99 -25.65 2.66 9.20
N ARG A 100 -25.18 1.82 8.26
CA ARG A 100 -26.03 1.06 7.33
C ARG A 100 -26.96 0.05 8.00
N GLY A 101 -26.66 -0.35 9.24
CA GLY A 101 -27.51 -1.25 10.04
C GLY A 101 -28.49 -0.54 10.98
N LYS A 102 -28.54 0.80 10.98
CA LYS A 102 -29.40 1.61 11.85
C LYS A 102 -30.44 2.44 11.07
N ILE A 103 -30.59 2.20 9.77
CA ILE A 103 -31.60 2.80 8.88
C ILE A 103 -32.43 1.66 8.30
#